data_AF-A0AAU1FV72-F1
#
_entry.id   AF-A0AAU1FV72-F1
#
_cell.length_a   1.000
_cell.length_b   1.000
_cell.length_c   1.000
_cell.angle_alpha   90.00
_cell.angle_beta   90.00
_cell.angle_gamma   90.00
#
_symmetry.space_group_name_H-M   'P 1'
#
loop_
_entity.id
_entity.type
_entity.pdbx_description
1 polymer ?
#
loop_
_entity_poly.entity_id
_entity_poly.type
_entity_poly.pdbx_seq_one_letter_code
_entity_poly.pdbx_strand_id
1 'polypeptide(L)'
;MEQSSYLRYLPPVLWRDAAPDQGPLAGVRLGEWLRIVEKVLTGIDDGVTVPHGDHTHPAVTDVIADTHRLLDPWKTREEMLPWLASWVALELPTLRGQPLWDEYQRRRVTAAIAATYRRRGLKAGLLANLGLHTLGPTRPRVAIDDGSRVLVCTPRPDAAAPVSVMVGQGPVLRGQSVLIEGLIRPWCIARSSSGEFFVGDSGLPSAVALPLRSRVWQLTPSGAYHFAGAPPKPRPVTPDTQFNPVIAVAVRPAAGARPETLYVLDRRGTLLGVPAPFDAATATAVTSLALGANQFSPIAMTVDINGDLLVLDRGDGPGTPNPPKIVTVAPNPLNVTRRNLNTVLEPLSLLVRPDGSLVIGDGREQENPGPGQLTGNLVVVDRGNPAAWAESLLLPVDNPLVAPTGVAQSRDGTLHVLDVGLKPFRLFGDPFVRDVCEPAAVYRVDPRATPPDAVRVSEAGHMVFPTGMVADGDRLVICDPGQPESPGITPIWPRLRPFRFDVVVHFLDSGLPDDQSARERTENQVIATIRSVVEDNRPAHTEWGRITAV
;
A
#
# COMPACT_ATOMS: atom_id res chain seq x y z
N MET A 1 -32.00 -11.32 57.27
CA MET A 1 -30.95 -12.19 56.68
C MET A 1 -30.06 -12.66 57.82
N GLU A 2 -29.80 -13.97 57.91
CA GLU A 2 -28.81 -14.51 58.85
C GLU A 2 -27.39 -14.00 58.50
N GLN A 3 -26.58 -13.76 59.54
CA GLN A 3 -25.19 -13.31 59.39
C GLN A 3 -24.23 -14.53 59.34
N SER A 4 -23.02 -14.37 58.80
CA SER A 4 -22.00 -15.44 58.75
C SER A 4 -21.66 -16.00 60.14
N SER A 5 -21.53 -17.33 60.28
CA SER A 5 -21.11 -17.92 61.55
C SER A 5 -19.66 -17.59 61.91
N TYR A 6 -18.84 -17.16 60.94
CA TYR A 6 -17.47 -16.73 61.19
C TYR A 6 -17.33 -15.38 61.87
N LEU A 7 -18.39 -14.56 61.93
CA LEU A 7 -18.38 -13.32 62.70
C LEU A 7 -18.08 -13.55 64.18
N ARG A 8 -18.46 -14.71 64.73
CA ARG A 8 -18.19 -15.08 66.14
C ARG A 8 -16.70 -15.18 66.47
N TYR A 9 -15.84 -15.31 65.47
CA TYR A 9 -14.39 -15.43 65.62
C TYR A 9 -13.64 -14.10 65.36
N LEU A 10 -14.36 -13.03 65.01
CA LEU A 10 -13.77 -11.72 64.75
C LEU A 10 -14.09 -10.74 65.88
N PRO A 11 -13.19 -9.78 66.18
CA PRO A 11 -13.44 -8.75 67.19
C PRO A 11 -14.74 -7.97 66.93
N PRO A 12 -15.58 -7.70 67.96
CA PRO A 12 -16.86 -7.01 67.81
C PRO A 12 -16.80 -5.62 67.18
N VAL A 13 -15.63 -4.97 67.20
CA VAL A 13 -15.40 -3.68 66.54
C VAL A 13 -15.54 -3.77 65.01
N LEU A 14 -15.29 -4.94 64.42
CA LEU A 14 -15.45 -5.22 63.00
C LEU A 14 -16.91 -5.53 62.61
N TRP A 15 -17.81 -5.62 63.60
CA TRP A 15 -19.23 -5.93 63.37
C TRP A 15 -20.07 -4.67 63.12
N ARG A 16 -19.48 -3.47 63.23
CA ARG A 16 -20.18 -2.20 62.99
C ARG A 16 -20.33 -1.97 61.49
N ASP A 17 -21.56 -1.70 61.07
CA ASP A 17 -21.89 -1.29 59.71
C ASP A 17 -21.02 -0.07 59.34
N ALA A 18 -20.21 -0.21 58.28
CA ALA A 18 -19.55 0.95 57.69
C ALA A 18 -20.65 1.93 57.26
N ALA A 19 -20.56 3.18 57.71
CA ALA A 19 -21.51 4.22 57.35
C ALA A 19 -21.65 4.32 55.81
N PRO A 20 -22.85 4.60 55.29
CA PRO A 20 -23.12 4.58 53.87
C PRO A 20 -22.56 5.86 53.25
N ASP A 21 -21.26 5.94 52.98
CA ASP A 21 -20.72 7.03 52.16
C ASP A 21 -19.63 6.59 51.18
N GLN A 22 -20.02 6.71 49.90
CA GLN A 22 -19.26 7.05 48.70
C GLN A 22 -17.98 6.26 48.42
N GLY A 23 -18.16 5.03 47.93
CA GLY A 23 -17.16 4.27 47.18
C GLY A 23 -17.80 3.07 46.49
N PRO A 24 -17.14 2.41 45.52
CA PRO A 24 -17.68 1.23 44.81
C PRO A 24 -17.90 0.00 45.71
N LEU A 25 -17.53 0.10 47.00
CA LEU A 25 -17.76 -0.91 48.04
C LEU A 25 -18.73 -0.43 49.13
N ALA A 26 -19.33 0.75 48.98
CA ALA A 26 -20.34 1.27 49.90
C ALA A 26 -21.61 0.40 49.80
N GLY A 27 -21.80 -0.50 50.78
CA GLY A 27 -22.95 -1.39 50.85
C GLY A 27 -22.61 -2.86 51.12
N VAL A 28 -21.35 -3.28 50.97
CA VAL A 28 -21.00 -4.68 51.24
C VAL A 28 -20.68 -4.87 52.72
N ARG A 29 -21.56 -5.56 53.46
CA ARG A 29 -21.37 -5.79 54.89
C ARG A 29 -20.30 -6.85 55.10
N LEU A 30 -19.40 -6.68 56.07
CA LEU A 30 -18.37 -7.68 56.38
C LEU A 30 -18.99 -9.07 56.64
N GLY A 31 -20.17 -9.11 57.28
CA GLY A 31 -20.94 -10.34 57.46
C GLY A 31 -21.41 -11.00 56.16
N GLU A 32 -21.66 -10.25 55.09
CA GLU A 32 -22.02 -10.77 53.77
C GLU A 32 -20.78 -11.26 53.03
N TRP A 33 -19.66 -10.54 53.13
CA TRP A 33 -18.36 -10.98 52.60
C TRP A 33 -17.88 -12.29 53.25
N LEU A 34 -18.02 -12.39 54.57
CA LEU A 34 -17.67 -13.59 55.32
C LEU A 34 -18.60 -14.75 55.01
N ARG A 35 -19.85 -14.53 54.56
CA ARG A 35 -20.70 -15.60 54.06
C ARG A 35 -20.20 -16.19 52.75
N ILE A 36 -19.61 -15.38 51.88
CA ILE A 36 -18.97 -15.86 50.63
C ILE A 36 -17.77 -16.75 51.00
N VAL A 37 -16.95 -16.30 51.96
CA VAL A 37 -15.78 -17.04 52.46
C VAL A 37 -16.20 -18.30 53.23
N GLU A 38 -17.24 -18.21 54.05
CA GLU A 38 -17.85 -19.32 54.76
C GLU A 38 -18.36 -20.35 53.79
N LYS A 39 -19.11 -19.97 52.77
CA LYS A 39 -19.58 -20.86 51.71
C LYS A 39 -18.45 -21.58 50.96
N VAL A 40 -17.32 -20.89 50.74
CA VAL A 40 -16.11 -21.47 50.11
C VAL A 40 -15.38 -22.42 51.05
N LEU A 41 -15.40 -22.17 52.37
CA LEU A 41 -14.67 -22.95 53.37
C LEU A 41 -15.49 -24.05 54.06
N THR A 42 -16.84 -23.99 54.02
CA THR A 42 -17.73 -24.95 54.70
C THR A 42 -18.23 -26.09 53.80
N GLY A 43 -17.78 -26.16 52.55
CA GLY A 43 -17.97 -27.35 51.70
C GLY A 43 -19.40 -27.53 51.18
N ILE A 44 -19.99 -26.49 50.58
CA ILE A 44 -21.05 -26.75 49.59
C ILE A 44 -20.38 -27.46 48.41
N ASP A 45 -20.85 -28.66 48.07
CA ASP A 45 -20.30 -29.46 46.97
C ASP A 45 -20.25 -28.66 45.65
N ASP A 46 -19.18 -28.86 44.88
CA ASP A 46 -19.04 -28.31 43.53
C ASP A 46 -20.24 -28.73 42.68
N GLY A 47 -20.99 -27.74 42.17
CA GLY A 47 -22.18 -27.94 41.32
C GLY A 47 -23.54 -27.61 41.95
N VAL A 48 -23.60 -27.20 43.23
CA VAL A 48 -24.87 -26.79 43.86
C VAL A 48 -25.18 -25.32 43.53
N THR A 49 -26.27 -25.08 42.78
CA THR A 49 -26.79 -23.73 42.51
C THR A 49 -27.31 -23.09 43.79
N VAL A 50 -27.04 -21.80 43.98
CA VAL A 50 -27.45 -21.09 45.21
C VAL A 50 -28.57 -20.11 44.90
N PRO A 51 -29.77 -20.33 45.47
CA PRO A 51 -30.88 -19.39 45.31
C PRO A 51 -30.62 -18.12 46.14
N HIS A 52 -30.88 -16.96 45.53
CA HIS A 52 -30.88 -15.66 46.17
C HIS A 52 -32.11 -14.87 45.73
N GLY A 53 -33.15 -14.85 46.56
CA GLY A 53 -34.45 -14.30 46.17
C GLY A 53 -35.02 -15.07 44.97
N ASP A 54 -35.31 -14.33 43.89
CA ASP A 54 -36.02 -14.86 42.71
C ASP A 54 -35.07 -15.41 41.63
N HIS A 55 -33.76 -15.46 41.88
CA HIS A 55 -32.77 -15.96 40.93
C HIS A 55 -31.80 -16.96 41.57
N THR A 56 -31.14 -17.76 40.73
CA THR A 56 -30.16 -18.76 41.14
C THR A 56 -28.78 -18.38 40.62
N HIS A 57 -27.76 -18.55 41.45
CA HIS A 57 -26.37 -18.37 41.06
C HIS A 57 -25.71 -19.74 40.79
N PRO A 58 -24.88 -19.86 39.75
CA PRO A 58 -24.06 -21.06 39.54
C PRO A 58 -23.09 -21.29 40.70
N ALA A 59 -22.50 -22.49 40.76
CA ALA A 59 -21.49 -22.80 41.77
C ALA A 59 -20.32 -21.81 41.66
N VAL A 60 -19.75 -21.41 42.80
CA VAL A 60 -18.64 -20.42 42.81
C VAL A 60 -17.42 -20.97 42.06
N THR A 61 -17.20 -22.28 42.13
CA THR A 61 -16.14 -22.97 41.38
C THR A 61 -16.38 -22.94 39.87
N ASP A 62 -17.62 -23.01 39.38
CA ASP A 62 -17.94 -22.81 37.97
C ASP A 62 -17.67 -21.35 37.54
N VAL A 63 -18.02 -20.38 38.38
CA VAL A 63 -17.74 -18.94 38.13
C VAL A 63 -16.23 -18.68 38.08
N ILE A 64 -15.46 -19.28 39.00
CA ILE A 64 -13.99 -19.18 39.02
C ILE A 64 -13.40 -19.88 37.78
N ALA A 65 -13.88 -21.08 37.45
CA ALA A 65 -13.43 -21.82 36.28
C ALA A 65 -13.66 -21.04 34.98
N ASP A 66 -14.77 -20.31 34.87
CA ASP A 66 -15.11 -19.49 33.71
C ASP A 66 -14.52 -18.07 33.74
N THR A 67 -13.78 -17.69 34.78
CA THR A 67 -13.19 -16.34 34.90
C THR A 67 -12.26 -16.01 33.73
N HIS A 68 -11.54 -16.99 33.19
CA HIS A 68 -10.69 -16.80 32.01
C HIS A 68 -11.48 -16.35 30.77
N ARG A 69 -12.77 -16.72 30.66
CA ARG A 69 -13.66 -16.30 29.55
C ARG A 69 -14.04 -14.83 29.66
N LEU A 70 -14.08 -14.28 30.88
CA LEU A 70 -14.32 -12.86 31.08
C LEU A 70 -13.19 -11.99 30.53
N LEU A 71 -11.97 -12.53 30.41
CA LEU A 71 -10.79 -11.86 29.87
C LEU A 71 -10.64 -12.03 28.35
N ASP A 72 -11.40 -12.92 27.72
CA ASP A 72 -11.42 -13.12 26.27
C ASP A 72 -12.48 -12.20 25.65
N PRO A 73 -12.09 -11.17 24.87
CA PRO A 73 -13.05 -10.23 24.28
C PRO A 73 -14.03 -10.90 23.32
N TRP A 74 -13.77 -12.13 22.84
CA TRP A 74 -14.71 -12.88 22.00
C TRP A 74 -15.73 -13.71 22.77
N LYS A 75 -15.49 -13.96 24.06
CA LYS A 75 -16.35 -14.80 24.91
C LYS A 75 -17.02 -14.05 26.05
N THR A 76 -16.48 -12.91 26.46
CA THR A 76 -17.06 -12.09 27.53
C THR A 76 -18.47 -11.60 27.16
N ARG A 77 -19.29 -11.21 28.14
CA ARG A 77 -20.59 -10.58 27.86
C ARG A 77 -20.42 -9.18 27.28
N GLU A 78 -21.34 -8.74 26.43
CA GLU A 78 -21.24 -7.43 25.76
C GLU A 78 -21.12 -6.28 26.78
N GLU A 79 -21.89 -6.31 27.87
CA GLU A 79 -21.86 -5.28 28.91
C GLU A 79 -20.51 -5.19 29.65
N MET A 80 -19.66 -6.22 29.56
CA MET A 80 -18.32 -6.26 30.17
C MET A 80 -17.24 -5.69 29.23
N LEU A 81 -17.55 -5.44 27.95
CA LEU A 81 -16.57 -4.92 26.99
C LEU A 81 -15.99 -3.55 27.38
N PRO A 82 -16.77 -2.56 27.87
CA PRO A 82 -16.19 -1.29 28.33
C PRO A 82 -15.22 -1.48 29.49
N TRP A 83 -15.54 -2.39 30.41
CA TRP A 83 -14.63 -2.74 31.50
C TRP A 83 -13.34 -3.34 30.94
N LEU A 84 -13.38 -4.37 30.08
CA LEU A 84 -12.18 -4.94 29.47
C LEU A 84 -11.36 -3.93 28.66
N ALA A 85 -12.02 -3.08 27.88
CA ALA A 85 -11.37 -2.04 27.09
C ALA A 85 -10.55 -1.10 27.99
N SER A 86 -11.07 -0.75 29.18
CA SER A 86 -10.34 0.08 30.15
C SER A 86 -9.03 -0.55 30.66
N TRP A 87 -8.95 -1.89 30.76
CA TRP A 87 -7.73 -2.59 31.18
C TRP A 87 -6.61 -2.48 30.16
N VAL A 88 -6.97 -2.35 28.88
CA VAL A 88 -6.01 -2.19 27.78
C VAL A 88 -5.87 -0.73 27.34
N ALA A 89 -6.31 0.22 28.18
CA ALA A 89 -6.30 1.66 27.91
C ALA A 89 -6.98 2.05 26.58
N LEU A 90 -8.03 1.32 26.20
CA LEU A 90 -8.86 1.60 25.04
C LEU A 90 -10.13 2.34 25.47
N GLU A 91 -10.34 3.53 24.91
CA GLU A 91 -11.62 4.22 25.02
C GLU A 91 -12.53 3.80 23.85
N LEU A 92 -13.70 3.26 24.17
CA LEU A 92 -14.68 2.89 23.15
C LEU A 92 -15.47 4.14 22.73
N PRO A 93 -15.47 4.51 21.44
CA PRO A 93 -16.06 5.76 21.01
C PRO A 93 -17.58 5.76 21.23
N THR A 94 -18.09 6.86 21.77
CA THR A 94 -19.53 7.08 21.98
C THR A 94 -19.98 8.41 21.38
N LEU A 95 -21.23 8.46 20.92
CA LEU A 95 -21.90 9.68 20.47
C LEU A 95 -23.17 9.85 21.29
N ARG A 96 -23.25 10.94 22.08
CA ARG A 96 -24.36 11.20 23.01
C ARG A 96 -24.63 10.03 23.97
N GLY A 97 -23.57 9.38 24.44
CA GLY A 97 -23.63 8.24 25.36
C GLY A 97 -23.97 6.90 24.70
N GLN A 98 -24.22 6.86 23.39
CA GLN A 98 -24.45 5.62 22.64
C GLN A 98 -23.15 5.13 22.00
N PRO A 99 -22.83 3.82 22.02
CA PRO A 99 -21.67 3.27 21.32
C PRO A 99 -21.71 3.59 19.82
N LEU A 100 -20.63 4.16 19.29
CA LEU A 100 -20.46 4.36 17.84
C LEU A 100 -20.12 3.05 17.12
N TRP A 101 -19.48 2.13 17.83
CA TRP A 101 -19.09 0.82 17.32
C TRP A 101 -20.09 -0.25 17.71
N ASP A 102 -20.39 -1.14 16.77
CA ASP A 102 -21.14 -2.35 17.07
C ASP A 102 -20.36 -3.29 18.01
N GLU A 103 -21.01 -4.34 18.49
CA GLU A 103 -20.39 -5.33 19.37
C GLU A 103 -19.15 -5.97 18.74
N TYR A 104 -19.24 -6.41 17.48
CA TYR A 104 -18.15 -7.08 16.78
C TYR A 104 -16.88 -6.22 16.74
N GLN A 105 -17.02 -4.95 16.35
CA GLN A 105 -15.95 -3.97 16.29
C GLN A 105 -15.34 -3.74 17.68
N ARG A 106 -16.16 -3.57 18.73
CA ARG A 106 -15.68 -3.41 20.11
C ARG A 106 -14.86 -4.62 20.57
N ARG A 107 -15.34 -5.84 20.32
CA ARG A 107 -14.63 -7.09 20.65
C ARG A 107 -13.29 -7.19 19.94
N ARG A 108 -13.30 -6.98 18.62
CA ARG A 108 -12.10 -7.05 17.78
C ARG A 108 -11.02 -6.06 18.21
N VAL A 109 -11.38 -4.79 18.45
CA VAL A 109 -10.39 -3.76 18.84
C VAL A 109 -9.85 -4.10 20.22
N THR A 110 -10.71 -4.44 21.18
CA THR A 110 -10.29 -4.84 22.53
C THR A 110 -9.31 -6.01 22.48
N ALA A 111 -9.55 -7.01 21.63
CA ALA A 111 -8.66 -8.17 21.47
C ALA A 111 -7.29 -7.84 20.83
N ALA A 112 -7.25 -6.86 19.92
CA ALA A 112 -6.06 -6.59 19.11
C ALA A 112 -5.21 -5.41 19.63
N ILE A 113 -5.82 -4.45 20.35
CA ILE A 113 -5.21 -3.14 20.62
C ILE A 113 -3.90 -3.22 21.41
N ALA A 114 -3.79 -4.15 22.37
CA ALA A 114 -2.58 -4.31 23.16
C ALA A 114 -1.36 -4.68 22.29
N ALA A 115 -1.54 -5.55 21.28
CA ALA A 115 -0.48 -5.89 20.34
C ALA A 115 -0.12 -4.69 19.44
N THR A 116 -1.11 -3.90 19.06
CA THR A 116 -0.93 -2.67 18.27
C THR A 116 -0.17 -1.60 19.05
N TYR A 117 -0.46 -1.40 20.34
CA TYR A 117 0.24 -0.41 21.19
C TYR A 117 1.73 -0.71 21.36
N ARG A 118 2.15 -1.98 21.32
CA ARG A 118 3.58 -2.33 21.31
C ARG A 118 4.32 -1.82 20.07
N ARG A 119 3.60 -1.43 19.02
CA ARG A 119 4.13 -0.88 17.77
C ARG A 119 3.88 0.63 17.65
N ARG A 120 3.42 1.30 18.72
CA ARG A 120 3.16 2.75 18.71
C ARG A 120 4.42 3.51 18.29
N GLY A 121 4.24 4.55 17.49
CA GLY A 121 5.33 5.34 16.92
C GLY A 121 6.03 4.69 15.72
N LEU A 122 5.61 3.49 15.29
CA LEU A 122 6.05 2.87 14.05
C LEU A 122 4.96 2.98 12.98
N LYS A 123 5.33 3.12 11.70
CA LYS A 123 4.40 3.08 10.55
C LYS A 123 3.45 1.89 10.62
N ALA A 124 3.98 0.71 10.90
CA ALA A 124 3.18 -0.50 10.97
C ALA A 124 2.21 -0.54 12.17
N GLY A 125 2.52 0.16 13.27
CA GLY A 125 1.58 0.35 14.37
C GLY A 125 0.48 1.35 14.03
N LEU A 126 0.80 2.41 13.29
CA LEU A 126 -0.19 3.35 12.78
C LEU A 126 -1.15 2.69 11.78
N LEU A 127 -0.64 1.92 10.82
CA LEU A 127 -1.46 1.13 9.89
C LEU A 127 -2.36 0.12 10.61
N ALA A 128 -1.83 -0.58 11.62
CA ALA A 128 -2.62 -1.51 12.42
C ALA A 128 -3.74 -0.79 13.19
N ASN A 129 -3.47 0.38 13.79
CA ASN A 129 -4.50 1.21 14.43
C ASN A 129 -5.58 1.65 13.43
N LEU A 130 -5.19 2.17 12.27
CA LEU A 130 -6.13 2.59 11.22
C LEU A 130 -7.02 1.44 10.79
N GLY A 131 -6.44 0.27 10.50
CA GLY A 131 -7.20 -0.93 10.13
C GLY A 131 -8.12 -1.48 11.22
N LEU A 132 -7.91 -1.11 12.49
CA LEU A 132 -8.82 -1.41 13.59
C LEU A 132 -9.99 -0.41 13.67
N HIS A 133 -9.80 0.85 13.32
CA HIS A 133 -10.78 1.93 13.52
C HIS A 133 -11.65 2.25 12.29
N THR A 134 -11.31 1.72 11.11
CA THR A 134 -12.03 2.02 9.86
C THR A 134 -12.81 0.82 9.29
N LEU A 135 -13.63 0.14 10.11
CA LEU A 135 -14.49 -0.96 9.60
C LEU A 135 -15.86 -0.47 9.13
N GLY A 136 -16.51 -1.33 8.34
CA GLY A 136 -17.83 -1.10 7.78
C GLY A 136 -17.84 -1.18 6.25
N PRO A 137 -19.02 -1.05 5.61
CA PRO A 137 -19.14 -1.02 4.16
C PRO A 137 -18.37 0.15 3.53
N THR A 138 -18.18 1.24 4.28
CA THR A 138 -17.47 2.45 3.88
C THR A 138 -15.95 2.36 4.00
N ARG A 139 -15.39 1.18 4.34
CA ARG A 139 -13.97 1.01 4.66
C ARG A 139 -13.08 1.56 3.54
N PRO A 140 -12.31 2.63 3.79
CA PRO A 140 -11.41 3.16 2.79
C PRO A 140 -10.12 2.34 2.71
N ARG A 141 -9.44 2.42 1.57
CA ARG A 141 -8.02 2.13 1.46
C ARG A 141 -7.23 3.28 2.05
N VAL A 142 -6.41 2.99 3.06
CA VAL A 142 -5.51 3.97 3.66
C VAL A 142 -4.05 3.59 3.37
N ALA A 143 -3.30 4.52 2.79
CA ALA A 143 -1.86 4.40 2.56
C ALA A 143 -1.11 5.53 3.27
N ILE A 144 0.12 5.25 3.72
CA ILE A 144 1.01 6.23 4.37
C ILE A 144 2.20 6.48 3.47
N ASP A 145 2.27 7.69 2.90
CA ASP A 145 3.45 8.18 2.18
C ASP A 145 4.40 8.85 3.17
N ASP A 146 5.40 8.10 3.63
CA ASP A 146 6.47 8.56 4.52
C ASP A 146 7.71 9.04 3.76
N GLY A 147 7.59 9.26 2.45
CA GLY A 147 8.71 9.60 1.58
C GLY A 147 9.57 8.40 1.22
N SER A 148 9.17 7.16 1.49
CA SER A 148 9.84 5.99 0.90
C SER A 148 9.77 6.04 -0.63
N ARG A 149 10.90 5.78 -1.30
CA ARG A 149 11.04 5.98 -2.75
C ARG A 149 11.25 4.67 -3.48
N VAL A 150 12.32 3.95 -3.13
CA VAL A 150 12.60 2.64 -3.69
C VAL A 150 12.48 1.60 -2.60
N LEU A 151 11.65 0.60 -2.85
CA LEU A 151 11.30 -0.46 -1.94
C LEU A 151 11.89 -1.78 -2.41
N VAL A 152 12.03 -2.73 -1.49
CA VAL A 152 12.43 -4.11 -1.80
C VAL A 152 11.48 -5.10 -1.16
N CYS A 153 11.21 -6.17 -1.88
CA CYS A 153 10.42 -7.30 -1.44
C CYS A 153 11.17 -8.58 -1.83
N THR A 154 11.21 -9.57 -0.94
CA THR A 154 11.77 -10.89 -1.26
C THR A 154 10.67 -11.92 -1.03
N PRO A 155 9.89 -12.26 -2.07
CA PRO A 155 8.81 -13.23 -2.00
C PRO A 155 9.22 -14.51 -1.28
N ARG A 156 8.34 -15.04 -0.45
CA ARG A 156 8.53 -16.31 0.25
C ARG A 156 7.44 -17.29 -0.21
N PRO A 157 7.70 -18.60 -0.20
CA PRO A 157 6.69 -19.59 -0.59
C PRO A 157 5.49 -19.60 0.36
N ASP A 158 5.74 -19.50 1.68
CA ASP A 158 4.73 -19.82 2.71
C ASP A 158 4.17 -18.61 3.46
N ALA A 159 4.63 -17.40 3.16
CA ALA A 159 4.21 -16.20 3.87
C ALA A 159 4.28 -14.95 2.98
N ALA A 160 3.44 -13.97 3.29
CA ALA A 160 3.58 -12.63 2.74
C ALA A 160 4.96 -12.07 3.10
N ALA A 161 5.69 -11.62 2.09
CA ALA A 161 7.00 -11.03 2.24
C ALA A 161 6.90 -9.58 2.72
N PRO A 162 7.72 -9.18 3.69
CA PRO A 162 7.76 -7.80 4.14
C PRO A 162 8.30 -6.90 3.03
N VAL A 163 7.74 -5.69 2.95
CA VAL A 163 8.20 -4.66 2.04
C VAL A 163 9.06 -3.67 2.84
N SER A 164 10.35 -3.61 2.49
CA SER A 164 11.34 -2.77 3.18
C SER A 164 11.77 -1.60 2.31
N VAL A 165 12.23 -0.52 2.94
CA VAL A 165 12.76 0.64 2.23
C VAL A 165 14.22 0.38 1.85
N MET A 166 14.53 0.45 0.55
CA MET A 166 15.91 0.44 0.05
C MET A 166 16.47 1.86 -0.05
N VAL A 167 15.66 2.80 -0.55
CA VAL A 167 16.03 4.21 -0.64
C VAL A 167 14.94 5.07 0.00
N GLY A 168 15.25 5.62 1.17
CA GLY A 168 14.45 6.65 1.85
C GLY A 168 15.08 8.04 1.79
N GLN A 169 16.29 8.16 1.24
CA GLN A 169 17.02 9.43 1.13
C GLN A 169 16.59 10.16 -0.15
N GLY A 170 16.29 11.46 -0.05
CA GLY A 170 15.99 12.31 -1.20
C GLY A 170 16.66 13.68 -1.08
N PRO A 171 16.11 14.72 -1.72
CA PRO A 171 16.74 16.04 -1.72
C PRO A 171 16.77 16.66 -0.33
N VAL A 172 17.82 17.44 -0.07
CA VAL A 172 17.97 18.24 1.14
C VAL A 172 17.76 19.70 0.80
N LEU A 173 16.77 20.32 1.45
CA LEU A 173 16.38 21.71 1.23
C LEU A 173 16.81 22.60 2.40
N ARG A 174 17.13 23.87 2.10
CA ARG A 174 17.24 24.96 3.07
C ARG A 174 16.42 26.13 2.56
N GLY A 175 15.22 26.31 3.13
CA GLY A 175 14.22 27.20 2.56
C GLY A 175 13.82 26.73 1.16
N GLN A 176 13.96 27.61 0.16
CA GLN A 176 13.72 27.30 -1.25
C GLN A 176 14.98 26.83 -2.01
N SER A 177 16.13 26.77 -1.34
CA SER A 177 17.39 26.35 -1.95
C SER A 177 17.59 24.84 -1.82
N VAL A 178 18.00 24.20 -2.91
CA VAL A 178 18.41 22.79 -2.94
C VAL A 178 19.88 22.71 -2.55
N LEU A 179 20.19 22.08 -1.41
CA LEU A 179 21.58 21.86 -0.98
C LEU A 179 22.19 20.61 -1.63
N ILE A 180 21.38 19.55 -1.68
CA ILE A 180 21.72 18.22 -2.19
C ILE A 180 20.50 17.73 -3.00
N GLU A 181 20.71 17.33 -4.26
CA GLU A 181 19.69 16.65 -5.06
C GLU A 181 19.56 15.18 -4.61
N GLY A 182 18.47 14.52 -5.00
CA GLY A 182 18.25 13.10 -4.75
C GLY A 182 16.96 12.64 -5.42
N LEU A 183 16.63 11.36 -5.28
CA LEU A 183 15.36 10.84 -5.75
C LEU A 183 14.19 11.57 -5.08
N ILE A 184 13.12 11.78 -5.83
CA ILE A 184 11.89 12.44 -5.40
C ILE A 184 10.71 11.52 -5.70
N ARG A 185 10.46 11.25 -6.99
CA ARG A 185 9.33 10.46 -7.48
C ARG A 185 9.82 9.41 -8.47
N PRO A 186 10.50 8.34 -7.97
CA PRO A 186 10.95 7.25 -8.82
C PRO A 186 9.75 6.62 -9.53
N TRP A 187 9.75 6.63 -10.85
CA TRP A 187 8.63 6.16 -11.66
C TRP A 187 8.92 4.80 -12.30
N CYS A 188 10.16 4.61 -12.76
CA CYS A 188 10.57 3.43 -13.50
C CYS A 188 11.97 3.00 -13.06
N ILE A 189 12.29 1.71 -13.25
CA ILE A 189 13.57 1.13 -12.87
C ILE A 189 14.02 0.09 -13.89
N ALA A 190 15.31 0.05 -14.18
CA ALA A 190 15.97 -1.00 -14.95
C ALA A 190 17.25 -1.45 -14.23
N ARG A 191 17.66 -2.68 -14.49
CA ARG A 191 18.88 -3.28 -13.95
C ARG A 191 19.92 -3.40 -15.06
N SER A 192 21.17 -3.05 -14.76
CA SER A 192 22.32 -3.24 -15.64
C SER A 192 22.87 -4.67 -15.57
N SER A 193 23.76 -5.01 -16.49
CA SER A 193 24.51 -6.28 -16.45
C SER A 193 25.41 -6.41 -15.21
N SER A 194 25.92 -5.30 -14.66
CA SER A 194 26.71 -5.28 -13.41
C SER A 194 25.85 -5.45 -12.15
N GLY A 195 24.52 -5.39 -12.29
CA GLY A 195 23.57 -5.49 -11.18
C GLY A 195 23.19 -4.15 -10.54
N GLU A 196 23.75 -3.04 -11.00
CA GLU A 196 23.31 -1.70 -10.58
C GLU A 196 21.93 -1.35 -11.15
N PHE A 197 21.23 -0.45 -10.48
CA PHE A 197 19.90 0.00 -10.87
C PHE A 197 19.94 1.40 -11.47
N PHE A 198 19.23 1.59 -12.57
CA PHE A 198 18.90 2.91 -13.09
C PHE A 198 17.46 3.23 -12.77
N VAL A 199 17.24 4.35 -12.08
CA VAL A 199 15.91 4.78 -11.63
C VAL A 199 15.56 6.09 -12.32
N GLY A 200 14.51 6.06 -13.16
CA GLY A 200 13.94 7.24 -13.76
C GLY A 200 13.04 7.97 -12.77
N ASP A 201 13.36 9.23 -12.49
CA ASP A 201 12.64 10.10 -11.58
C ASP A 201 11.79 11.08 -12.38
N SER A 202 10.50 11.12 -12.07
CA SER A 202 9.55 12.03 -12.73
C SER A 202 9.68 13.48 -12.26
N GLY A 203 10.50 13.74 -11.23
CA GLY A 203 10.80 15.08 -10.75
C GLY A 203 9.65 15.70 -9.96
N LEU A 204 9.59 17.03 -9.93
CA LEU A 204 8.53 17.76 -9.25
C LEU A 204 7.32 18.01 -10.16
N PRO A 205 6.11 18.04 -9.56
CA PRO A 205 4.96 18.75 -10.12
C PRO A 205 5.34 20.16 -10.61
N SER A 206 4.79 20.59 -11.74
CA SER A 206 5.02 21.97 -12.24
C SER A 206 4.50 23.05 -11.30
N ALA A 207 3.54 22.72 -10.42
CA ALA A 207 3.00 23.60 -9.39
C ALA A 207 4.01 23.92 -8.26
N VAL A 208 5.11 23.16 -8.14
CA VAL A 208 6.09 23.33 -7.06
C VAL A 208 7.29 24.10 -7.58
N ALA A 209 7.44 25.36 -7.14
CA ALA A 209 8.50 26.27 -7.57
C ALA A 209 9.87 26.00 -6.91
N LEU A 210 10.38 24.77 -7.05
CA LEU A 210 11.74 24.40 -6.63
C LEU A 210 12.55 23.95 -7.86
N PRO A 211 13.86 24.22 -7.92
CA PRO A 211 14.69 23.90 -9.09
C PRO A 211 15.07 22.41 -9.20
N LEU A 212 14.25 21.51 -8.65
CA LEU A 212 14.45 20.08 -8.75
C LEU A 212 13.81 19.56 -10.03
N ARG A 213 14.60 18.85 -10.84
CA ARG A 213 14.22 18.40 -12.18
C ARG A 213 13.99 16.90 -12.19
N SER A 214 13.35 16.41 -13.26
CA SER A 214 13.39 15.00 -13.62
C SER A 214 14.82 14.56 -13.88
N ARG A 215 15.19 13.39 -13.38
CA ARG A 215 16.57 12.86 -13.41
C ARG A 215 16.56 11.36 -13.67
N VAL A 216 17.72 10.82 -14.02
CA VAL A 216 17.98 9.39 -13.91
C VAL A 216 19.13 9.19 -12.93
N TRP A 217 18.91 8.29 -11.96
CA TRP A 217 19.86 7.98 -10.90
C TRP A 217 20.43 6.58 -11.10
N GLN A 218 21.73 6.44 -10.88
CA GLN A 218 22.38 5.13 -10.77
C GLN A 218 22.52 4.79 -9.29
N LEU A 219 22.04 3.61 -8.92
CA LEU A 219 22.08 3.10 -7.57
C LEU A 219 22.83 1.76 -7.53
N THR A 220 23.59 1.54 -6.47
CA THR A 220 24.17 0.23 -6.18
C THR A 220 23.07 -0.80 -5.88
N PRO A 221 23.39 -2.11 -5.86
CA PRO A 221 22.45 -3.15 -5.43
C PRO A 221 21.90 -2.98 -4.00
N SER A 222 22.57 -2.18 -3.16
CA SER A 222 22.12 -1.84 -1.80
C SER A 222 21.33 -0.52 -1.73
N GLY A 223 21.14 0.17 -2.86
CA GLY A 223 20.44 1.45 -2.93
C GLY A 223 21.29 2.70 -2.68
N ALA A 224 22.62 2.59 -2.65
CA ALA A 224 23.48 3.76 -2.48
C ALA A 224 23.58 4.55 -3.78
N TYR A 225 23.56 5.89 -3.69
CA TYR A 225 23.85 6.76 -4.84
C TYR A 225 25.32 6.65 -5.24
N HIS A 226 25.59 6.94 -6.51
CA HIS A 226 26.92 7.39 -6.92
C HIS A 226 27.13 8.83 -6.48
N PHE A 227 28.29 9.12 -5.90
CA PHE A 227 28.63 10.44 -5.37
C PHE A 227 29.75 11.09 -6.19
N ALA A 228 29.71 12.42 -6.30
CA ALA A 228 30.78 13.22 -6.90
C ALA A 228 30.99 14.55 -6.16
N GLY A 229 32.15 15.17 -6.36
CA GLY A 229 32.51 16.46 -5.79
C GLY A 229 32.99 16.42 -4.33
N ALA A 230 33.32 17.60 -3.78
CA ALA A 230 33.71 17.80 -2.39
C ALA A 230 32.91 19.00 -1.80
N PRO A 231 32.00 18.79 -0.83
CA PRO A 231 31.61 17.50 -0.24
C PRO A 231 30.90 16.57 -1.24
N PRO A 232 30.90 15.25 -1.01
CA PRO A 232 30.26 14.29 -1.92
C PRO A 232 28.75 14.53 -1.99
N LYS A 233 28.23 14.64 -3.22
CA LYS A 233 26.79 14.78 -3.50
C LYS A 233 26.33 13.69 -4.46
N PRO A 234 25.08 13.18 -4.34
CA PRO A 234 24.49 12.29 -5.32
C PRO A 234 24.64 12.87 -6.73
N ARG A 235 25.15 12.06 -7.66
CA ARG A 235 25.36 12.43 -9.06
C ARG A 235 24.31 11.72 -9.93
N PRO A 236 23.43 12.46 -10.63
CA PRO A 236 22.58 11.86 -11.66
C PRO A 236 23.45 11.39 -12.85
N VAL A 237 22.95 10.42 -13.61
CA VAL A 237 23.69 9.79 -14.72
C VAL A 237 24.13 10.82 -15.78
N THR A 238 23.24 11.73 -16.16
CA THR A 238 23.52 12.80 -17.13
C THR A 238 23.12 14.18 -16.56
N PRO A 239 23.99 14.82 -15.75
CA PRO A 239 23.64 15.99 -14.95
C PRO A 239 23.13 17.19 -15.76
N ASP A 240 23.61 17.35 -17.00
CA ASP A 240 23.28 18.50 -17.85
C ASP A 240 22.06 18.24 -18.74
N THR A 241 21.55 17.01 -18.76
CA THR A 241 20.35 16.68 -19.54
C THR A 241 19.10 17.22 -18.87
N GLN A 242 18.26 17.88 -19.66
CA GLN A 242 16.93 18.29 -19.24
C GLN A 242 15.92 17.25 -19.72
N PHE A 243 15.32 16.56 -18.76
CA PHE A 243 14.25 15.60 -19.03
C PHE A 243 12.89 16.26 -18.74
N ASN A 244 11.89 15.95 -19.56
CA ASN A 244 10.50 15.97 -19.05
C ASN A 244 10.35 14.82 -18.02
N PRO A 245 9.21 14.66 -17.32
CA PRO A 245 9.02 13.52 -16.44
C PRO A 245 9.45 12.20 -17.10
N VAL A 246 10.44 11.52 -16.51
CA VAL A 246 10.97 10.26 -17.02
C VAL A 246 9.94 9.18 -16.73
N ILE A 247 9.46 8.50 -17.76
CA ILE A 247 8.38 7.50 -17.64
C ILE A 247 8.88 6.07 -17.83
N ALA A 248 10.02 5.88 -18.52
CA ALA A 248 10.62 4.57 -18.66
C ALA A 248 12.14 4.65 -18.84
N VAL A 249 12.82 3.63 -18.34
CA VAL A 249 14.25 3.39 -18.56
C VAL A 249 14.44 1.94 -18.94
N ALA A 250 15.40 1.65 -19.83
CA ALA A 250 15.74 0.30 -20.24
C ALA A 250 17.25 0.19 -20.49
N VAL A 251 17.88 -0.91 -20.09
CA VAL A 251 19.31 -1.13 -20.33
C VAL A 251 19.47 -2.20 -21.39
N ARG A 252 20.04 -1.82 -22.53
CA ARG A 252 20.43 -2.78 -23.57
C ARG A 252 21.82 -3.32 -23.22
N PRO A 253 21.98 -4.65 -23.04
CA PRO A 253 23.29 -5.25 -22.80
C PRO A 253 24.30 -4.93 -23.89
N ALA A 254 25.59 -5.01 -23.55
CA ALA A 254 26.65 -4.92 -24.54
C ALA A 254 26.55 -6.07 -25.57
N ALA A 255 26.84 -5.78 -26.83
CA ALA A 255 26.80 -6.77 -27.90
C ALA A 255 27.87 -6.48 -28.97
N GLY A 256 28.84 -7.37 -29.14
CA GLY A 256 29.98 -7.17 -30.03
C GLY A 256 30.78 -5.92 -29.63
N ALA A 257 30.96 -4.99 -30.56
CA ALA A 257 31.63 -3.72 -30.30
C ALA A 257 30.72 -2.63 -29.68
N ARG A 258 29.42 -2.90 -29.51
CA ARG A 258 28.47 -1.94 -28.96
C ARG A 258 28.50 -2.01 -27.43
N PRO A 259 28.76 -0.89 -26.72
CA PRO A 259 28.73 -0.88 -25.27
C PRO A 259 27.30 -1.11 -24.76
N GLU A 260 27.20 -1.53 -23.50
CA GLU A 260 25.93 -1.47 -22.77
C GLU A 260 25.38 -0.04 -22.85
N THR A 261 24.06 0.11 -23.05
CA THR A 261 23.46 1.43 -23.28
C THR A 261 22.19 1.56 -22.46
N LEU A 262 22.12 2.59 -21.62
CA LEU A 262 20.92 3.02 -20.95
C LEU A 262 20.09 3.87 -21.91
N TYR A 263 18.83 3.51 -22.09
CA TYR A 263 17.85 4.31 -22.80
C TYR A 263 16.86 4.92 -21.82
N VAL A 264 16.51 6.18 -22.06
CA VAL A 264 15.61 6.98 -21.23
C VAL A 264 14.50 7.51 -22.13
N LEU A 265 13.25 7.27 -21.73
CA LEU A 265 12.07 7.77 -22.41
C LEU A 265 11.32 8.72 -21.46
N ASP A 266 11.07 9.94 -21.95
CA ASP A 266 10.30 10.92 -21.22
C ASP A 266 8.82 10.95 -21.64
N ARG A 267 7.99 11.65 -20.86
CA ARG A 267 6.55 11.77 -21.09
C ARG A 267 6.17 12.42 -22.42
N ARG A 268 7.08 13.15 -23.07
CA ARG A 268 6.85 13.75 -24.40
C ARG A 268 7.26 12.81 -25.55
N GLY A 269 7.78 11.63 -25.22
CA GLY A 269 8.24 10.65 -26.19
C GLY A 269 9.64 10.91 -26.72
N THR A 270 10.44 11.74 -26.04
CA THR A 270 11.85 11.91 -26.37
C THR A 270 12.62 10.68 -25.92
N LEU A 271 13.27 9.99 -26.86
CA LEU A 271 14.11 8.83 -26.58
C LEU A 271 15.58 9.25 -26.61
N LEU A 272 16.26 9.02 -25.49
CA LEU A 272 17.66 9.40 -25.27
C LEU A 272 18.48 8.14 -24.93
N GLY A 273 19.76 8.13 -25.29
CA GLY A 273 20.71 7.05 -25.03
C GLY A 273 21.95 7.53 -24.29
N VAL A 274 22.44 6.71 -23.36
CA VAL A 274 23.66 6.94 -22.58
C VAL A 274 24.48 5.64 -22.60
N PRO A 275 25.58 5.57 -23.37
CA PRO A 275 26.42 4.39 -23.39
C PRO A 275 27.24 4.26 -22.09
N ALA A 276 27.61 3.04 -21.73
CA ALA A 276 28.60 2.77 -20.69
C ALA A 276 29.90 3.54 -21.00
N PRO A 277 30.58 4.12 -20.00
CA PRO A 277 30.40 3.89 -18.56
C PRO A 277 29.35 4.78 -17.88
N PHE A 278 28.41 5.36 -18.63
CA PHE A 278 27.29 6.15 -18.10
C PHE A 278 27.69 7.45 -17.40
N ASP A 279 28.84 8.01 -17.77
CA ASP A 279 29.42 9.22 -17.16
C ASP A 279 29.30 10.48 -18.03
N ALA A 280 28.60 10.37 -19.17
CA ALA A 280 28.37 11.47 -20.09
C ALA A 280 27.65 12.64 -19.40
N ALA A 281 28.09 13.87 -19.69
CA ALA A 281 27.42 15.07 -19.19
C ALA A 281 25.97 15.19 -19.70
N THR A 282 25.77 14.88 -20.97
CA THR A 282 24.47 14.98 -21.67
C THR A 282 24.14 13.66 -22.37
N ALA A 283 22.88 13.24 -22.30
CA ALA A 283 22.37 12.08 -23.03
C ALA A 283 22.26 12.39 -24.54
N THR A 284 22.51 11.40 -25.40
CA THR A 284 22.40 11.55 -26.84
C THR A 284 20.96 11.32 -27.30
N ALA A 285 20.39 12.24 -28.07
CA ALA A 285 19.07 12.03 -28.67
C ALA A 285 19.10 10.90 -29.70
N VAL A 286 18.20 9.94 -29.57
CA VAL A 286 18.03 8.82 -30.50
C VAL A 286 16.95 9.18 -31.52
N THR A 287 15.75 9.51 -31.03
CA THR A 287 14.60 9.90 -31.85
C THR A 287 13.49 10.51 -30.98
N SER A 288 12.42 11.00 -31.61
CA SER A 288 11.14 11.31 -30.95
C SER A 288 10.07 10.34 -31.42
N LEU A 289 9.33 9.77 -30.48
CA LEU A 289 8.28 8.78 -30.77
C LEU A 289 6.89 9.41 -30.94
N ALA A 290 6.70 10.64 -30.48
CA ALA A 290 5.51 11.43 -30.73
C ALA A 290 5.46 11.87 -32.20
N LEU A 291 4.40 11.52 -32.92
CA LEU A 291 4.20 11.86 -34.33
C LEU A 291 3.08 12.89 -34.48
N GLY A 292 3.43 14.10 -34.94
CA GLY A 292 2.47 15.13 -35.30
C GLY A 292 1.55 15.51 -34.13
N ALA A 293 0.25 15.58 -34.41
CA ALA A 293 -0.78 15.95 -33.44
C ALA A 293 -1.35 14.77 -32.64
N ASN A 294 -0.95 13.53 -32.95
CA ASN A 294 -1.51 12.36 -32.27
C ASN A 294 -1.00 12.29 -30.83
N GLN A 295 -1.90 11.99 -29.90
CA GLN A 295 -1.57 11.82 -28.50
C GLN A 295 -0.67 10.59 -28.33
N PHE A 296 0.56 10.80 -27.87
CA PHE A 296 1.50 9.75 -27.49
C PHE A 296 1.56 9.71 -25.95
N SER A 297 1.18 8.58 -25.37
CA SER A 297 1.14 8.39 -23.91
C SER A 297 1.93 7.14 -23.55
N PRO A 298 3.27 7.21 -23.55
CA PRO A 298 4.11 6.07 -23.26
C PRO A 298 3.98 5.66 -21.79
N ILE A 299 3.94 4.36 -21.56
CA ILE A 299 3.70 3.75 -20.24
C ILE A 299 4.93 3.00 -19.74
N ALA A 300 5.53 2.19 -20.62
CA ALA A 300 6.67 1.35 -20.28
C ALA A 300 7.62 1.23 -21.48
N MET A 301 8.88 0.90 -21.20
CA MET A 301 9.89 0.58 -22.20
C MET A 301 10.73 -0.59 -21.72
N THR A 302 11.06 -1.50 -22.62
CA THR A 302 11.98 -2.62 -22.34
C THR A 302 12.83 -2.93 -23.56
N VAL A 303 13.82 -3.81 -23.41
CA VAL A 303 14.68 -4.28 -24.48
C VAL A 303 14.20 -5.64 -24.96
N ASP A 304 14.04 -5.77 -26.26
CA ASP A 304 13.67 -7.02 -26.92
C ASP A 304 14.88 -7.99 -27.00
N ILE A 305 14.62 -9.26 -27.29
CA ILE A 305 15.64 -10.31 -27.43
C ILE A 305 16.66 -10.02 -28.54
N ASN A 306 16.30 -9.22 -29.53
CA ASN A 306 17.18 -8.80 -30.62
C ASN A 306 17.96 -7.49 -30.33
N GLY A 307 17.72 -6.89 -29.16
CA GLY A 307 18.34 -5.62 -28.73
C GLY A 307 17.63 -4.35 -29.19
N ASP A 308 16.47 -4.47 -29.85
CA ASP A 308 15.57 -3.34 -30.13
C ASP A 308 14.85 -2.90 -28.86
N LEU A 309 14.31 -1.68 -28.86
CA LEU A 309 13.50 -1.17 -27.76
C LEU A 309 12.03 -1.36 -28.09
N LEU A 310 11.26 -1.86 -27.13
CA LEU A 310 9.81 -1.92 -27.20
C LEU A 310 9.23 -0.90 -26.24
N VAL A 311 8.43 0.03 -26.76
CA VAL A 311 7.71 1.02 -25.98
C VAL A 311 6.23 0.71 -26.03
N LEU A 312 5.61 0.57 -24.87
CA LEU A 312 4.17 0.43 -24.73
C LEU A 312 3.54 1.81 -24.68
N ASP A 313 2.73 2.13 -25.69
CA ASP A 313 1.95 3.36 -25.78
C ASP A 313 0.48 3.08 -25.49
N ARG A 314 -0.09 3.90 -24.60
CA ARG A 314 -1.47 3.73 -24.13
C ARG A 314 -2.50 3.99 -25.20
N GLY A 315 -2.26 4.99 -26.04
CA GLY A 315 -3.30 5.47 -26.95
C GLY A 315 -4.60 5.86 -26.23
N ASP A 316 -5.72 5.78 -26.94
CA ASP A 316 -7.05 6.20 -26.52
C ASP A 316 -8.01 5.01 -26.30
N GLY A 317 -7.52 3.78 -26.46
CA GLY A 317 -8.28 2.53 -26.27
C GLY A 317 -8.52 1.75 -27.59
N PRO A 318 -8.81 0.44 -27.54
CA PRO A 318 -9.01 -0.37 -28.75
C PRO A 318 -10.15 0.10 -29.63
N GLY A 319 -10.01 -0.08 -30.94
CA GLY A 319 -11.00 0.36 -31.94
C GLY A 319 -11.04 1.87 -32.18
N THR A 320 -10.34 2.69 -31.37
CA THR A 320 -10.16 4.12 -31.64
C THR A 320 -9.15 4.34 -32.78
N PRO A 321 -9.06 5.55 -33.35
CA PRO A 321 -8.00 5.91 -34.31
C PRO A 321 -6.57 5.77 -33.76
N ASN A 322 -6.42 5.71 -32.44
CA ASN A 322 -5.14 5.65 -31.75
C ASN A 322 -5.16 4.56 -30.66
N PRO A 323 -5.27 3.26 -31.01
CA PRO A 323 -5.39 2.20 -30.03
C PRO A 323 -4.08 1.99 -29.25
N PRO A 324 -4.09 1.25 -28.14
CA PRO A 324 -2.87 0.77 -27.50
C PRO A 324 -1.95 0.08 -28.52
N LYS A 325 -0.64 0.30 -28.40
CA LYS A 325 0.32 -0.24 -29.38
C LYS A 325 1.70 -0.46 -28.79
N ILE A 326 2.44 -1.36 -29.42
CA ILE A 326 3.89 -1.49 -29.23
C ILE A 326 4.60 -0.68 -30.31
N VAL A 327 5.48 0.23 -29.90
CA VAL A 327 6.41 0.94 -30.77
C VAL A 327 7.77 0.25 -30.67
N THR A 328 8.22 -0.36 -31.76
CA THR A 328 9.55 -0.97 -31.83
C THR A 328 10.54 0.04 -32.40
N VAL A 329 11.64 0.25 -31.69
CA VAL A 329 12.72 1.15 -32.08
C VAL A 329 14.00 0.34 -32.23
N ALA A 330 14.43 0.14 -33.46
CA ALA A 330 15.79 -0.30 -33.76
C ALA A 330 16.67 0.95 -33.76
N PRO A 331 17.63 1.11 -32.82
CA PRO A 331 18.39 2.36 -32.73
C PRO A 331 19.55 2.44 -33.73
N ASN A 332 19.96 1.34 -34.36
CA ASN A 332 21.06 1.33 -35.32
C ASN A 332 21.01 0.14 -36.32
N PRO A 333 20.62 0.38 -37.60
CA PRO A 333 20.16 1.66 -38.14
C PRO A 333 18.83 2.09 -37.50
N LEU A 334 18.58 3.42 -37.43
CA LEU A 334 17.35 3.92 -36.83
C LEU A 334 16.14 3.50 -37.67
N ASN A 335 15.25 2.69 -37.08
CA ASN A 335 13.97 2.34 -37.64
C ASN A 335 12.91 2.30 -36.54
N VAL A 336 11.72 2.83 -36.82
CA VAL A 336 10.61 2.88 -35.87
C VAL A 336 9.36 2.30 -36.51
N THR A 337 8.88 1.18 -35.96
CA THR A 337 7.63 0.55 -36.40
C THR A 337 6.61 0.58 -35.26
N ARG A 338 5.32 0.47 -35.60
CA ARG A 338 4.22 0.52 -34.63
C ARG A 338 3.26 -0.61 -34.92
N ARG A 339 2.86 -1.34 -33.88
CA ARG A 339 1.94 -2.47 -33.96
C ARG A 339 0.81 -2.28 -32.97
N ASN A 340 -0.40 -2.10 -33.49
CA ASN A 340 -1.59 -1.98 -32.66
C ASN A 340 -1.87 -3.28 -31.91
N LEU A 341 -2.34 -3.13 -30.68
CA LEU A 341 -2.88 -4.18 -29.83
C LEU A 341 -4.40 -4.13 -29.90
N ASN A 342 -5.04 -5.28 -29.89
CA ASN A 342 -6.48 -5.40 -30.08
C ASN A 342 -7.21 -5.87 -28.82
N THR A 343 -6.50 -6.54 -27.90
CA THR A 343 -7.08 -7.10 -26.67
C THR A 343 -6.83 -6.22 -25.46
N VAL A 344 -5.68 -5.54 -25.42
CA VAL A 344 -5.28 -4.68 -24.29
C VAL A 344 -6.14 -3.42 -24.25
N LEU A 345 -6.80 -3.13 -23.13
CA LEU A 345 -7.66 -1.95 -22.99
C LEU A 345 -6.94 -0.77 -22.31
N GLU A 346 -6.34 -1.02 -21.14
CA GLU A 346 -5.59 -0.03 -20.36
C GLU A 346 -4.19 -0.59 -20.06
N PRO A 347 -3.21 -0.39 -20.94
CA PRO A 347 -1.85 -0.85 -20.68
C PRO A 347 -1.22 -0.12 -19.50
N LEU A 348 -0.63 -0.88 -18.57
CA LEU A 348 0.00 -0.37 -17.35
C LEU A 348 1.45 -0.82 -17.18
N SER A 349 1.86 -1.93 -17.81
CA SER A 349 3.24 -2.45 -17.71
C SER A 349 3.60 -3.34 -18.90
N LEU A 350 4.91 -3.54 -19.12
CA LEU A 350 5.45 -4.34 -20.23
C LEU A 350 6.64 -5.18 -19.77
N LEU A 351 6.63 -6.47 -20.13
CA LEU A 351 7.75 -7.40 -19.99
C LEU A 351 7.97 -8.15 -21.32
N VAL A 352 9.24 -8.33 -21.71
CA VAL A 352 9.63 -9.29 -22.76
C VAL A 352 10.13 -10.55 -22.07
N ARG A 353 9.59 -11.70 -22.46
CA ARG A 353 10.03 -13.02 -21.96
C ARG A 353 11.23 -13.52 -22.79
N PRO A 354 12.02 -14.47 -22.25
CA PRO A 354 13.16 -15.05 -22.96
C PRO A 354 12.83 -15.69 -24.32
N ASP A 355 11.60 -16.15 -24.52
CA ASP A 355 11.11 -16.71 -25.79
C ASP A 355 10.68 -15.63 -26.80
N GLY A 356 10.79 -14.35 -26.43
CA GLY A 356 10.35 -13.21 -27.25
C GLY A 356 8.85 -12.94 -27.15
N SER A 357 8.04 -13.70 -26.41
CA SER A 357 6.65 -13.29 -26.14
C SER A 357 6.61 -12.06 -25.23
N LEU A 358 5.53 -11.30 -25.31
CA LEU A 358 5.31 -10.15 -24.41
C LEU A 358 4.30 -10.52 -23.33
N VAL A 359 4.47 -9.93 -22.15
CA VAL A 359 3.45 -9.90 -21.10
C VAL A 359 3.14 -8.44 -20.80
N ILE A 360 1.87 -8.07 -20.92
CA ILE A 360 1.38 -6.71 -20.72
C ILE A 360 0.43 -6.72 -19.53
N GLY A 361 0.70 -5.89 -18.52
CA GLY A 361 -0.30 -5.62 -17.49
C GLY A 361 -1.40 -4.75 -18.06
N ASP A 362 -2.65 -5.23 -17.99
CA ASP A 362 -3.83 -4.56 -18.50
C ASP A 362 -4.78 -4.25 -17.34
N GLY A 363 -5.04 -2.97 -17.09
CA GLY A 363 -6.03 -2.51 -16.12
C GLY A 363 -7.47 -2.86 -16.51
N ARG A 364 -7.69 -3.29 -17.77
CA ARG A 364 -9.00 -3.60 -18.33
C ARG A 364 -9.91 -2.37 -18.34
N GLU A 365 -11.23 -2.57 -18.37
CA GLU A 365 -12.21 -1.50 -18.40
C GLU A 365 -12.03 -0.55 -17.20
N GLN A 366 -11.99 0.76 -17.49
CA GLN A 366 -11.76 1.83 -16.51
C GLN A 366 -12.98 2.73 -16.32
N GLU A 367 -13.82 2.89 -17.33
CA GLU A 367 -14.98 3.78 -17.28
C GLU A 367 -16.25 2.96 -17.05
N ASN A 368 -16.95 3.22 -15.95
CA ASN A 368 -18.19 2.54 -15.56
C ASN A 368 -18.11 1.00 -15.66
N PRO A 369 -17.11 0.36 -15.04
CA PRO A 369 -16.98 -1.09 -15.10
C PRO A 369 -18.19 -1.75 -14.43
N GLY A 370 -18.86 -2.67 -15.14
CA GLY A 370 -19.87 -3.51 -14.52
C GLY A 370 -19.27 -4.44 -13.46
N PRO A 371 -20.08 -5.12 -12.63
CA PRO A 371 -19.60 -5.99 -11.55
C PRO A 371 -18.61 -7.09 -11.96
N GLY A 372 -18.62 -7.53 -13.24
CA GLY A 372 -17.68 -8.52 -13.79
C GLY A 372 -16.45 -7.92 -14.50
N GLN A 373 -16.28 -6.60 -14.49
CA GLN A 373 -15.21 -5.86 -15.19
C GLN A 373 -14.27 -5.14 -14.22
N LEU A 374 -14.39 -5.42 -12.92
CA LEU A 374 -13.59 -4.79 -11.88
C LEU A 374 -12.16 -5.33 -11.80
N THR A 375 -11.89 -6.48 -12.41
CA THR A 375 -10.57 -7.12 -12.40
C THR A 375 -9.66 -6.56 -13.49
N GLY A 376 -8.36 -6.47 -13.18
CA GLY A 376 -7.29 -6.35 -14.16
C GLY A 376 -6.91 -7.72 -14.72
N ASN A 377 -5.95 -7.77 -15.65
CA ASN A 377 -5.40 -9.03 -16.14
C ASN A 377 -3.98 -8.84 -16.71
N LEU A 378 -3.36 -9.94 -17.12
CA LEU A 378 -2.16 -9.95 -17.94
C LEU A 378 -2.52 -10.42 -19.35
N VAL A 379 -2.04 -9.73 -20.38
CA VAL A 379 -2.18 -10.13 -21.78
C VAL A 379 -0.85 -10.69 -22.26
N VAL A 380 -0.86 -11.93 -22.76
CA VAL A 380 0.28 -12.53 -23.46
C VAL A 380 0.17 -12.22 -24.94
N VAL A 381 1.25 -11.71 -25.52
CA VAL A 381 1.36 -11.45 -26.95
C VAL A 381 2.38 -12.43 -27.55
N ASP A 382 1.89 -13.40 -28.31
CA ASP A 382 2.73 -14.28 -29.13
C ASP A 382 3.09 -13.57 -30.43
N ARG A 383 4.39 -13.45 -30.68
CA ARG A 383 4.98 -12.77 -31.83
C ARG A 383 5.56 -13.74 -32.87
N GLY A 384 5.28 -15.05 -32.75
CA GLY A 384 5.75 -16.09 -33.66
C GLY A 384 5.33 -15.87 -35.12
N ASN A 385 4.22 -15.17 -35.36
CA ASN A 385 3.85 -14.66 -36.67
C ASN A 385 3.95 -13.12 -36.72
N PRO A 386 5.02 -12.55 -37.32
CA PRO A 386 5.20 -11.10 -37.41
C PRO A 386 4.08 -10.35 -38.13
N ALA A 387 3.34 -11.01 -39.03
CA ALA A 387 2.21 -10.41 -39.73
C ALA A 387 0.95 -10.33 -38.85
N ALA A 388 0.81 -11.25 -37.89
CA ALA A 388 -0.37 -11.41 -37.05
C ALA A 388 0.00 -11.89 -35.64
N TRP A 389 0.33 -10.94 -34.76
CA TRP A 389 0.51 -11.24 -33.33
C TRP A 389 -0.79 -11.78 -32.74
N ALA A 390 -0.69 -12.83 -31.93
CA ALA A 390 -1.82 -13.39 -31.21
C ALA A 390 -1.82 -12.86 -29.77
N GLU A 391 -2.97 -12.36 -29.31
CA GLU A 391 -3.15 -11.79 -27.99
C GLU A 391 -4.13 -12.66 -27.19
N SER A 392 -3.80 -12.97 -25.94
CA SER A 392 -4.67 -13.78 -25.07
C SER A 392 -4.54 -13.35 -23.60
N LEU A 393 -5.64 -13.46 -22.84
CA LEU A 393 -5.60 -13.27 -21.39
C LEU A 393 -4.89 -14.44 -20.73
N LEU A 394 -3.99 -14.15 -19.80
CA LEU A 394 -3.24 -15.17 -19.06
C LEU A 394 -4.04 -15.73 -17.89
N LEU A 395 -4.76 -14.86 -17.16
CA LEU A 395 -5.49 -15.22 -15.95
C LEU A 395 -6.99 -15.39 -16.24
N PRO A 396 -7.70 -16.23 -15.47
CA PRO A 396 -9.15 -16.28 -15.51
C PRO A 396 -9.78 -14.92 -15.17
N VAL A 397 -11.06 -14.76 -15.50
CA VAL A 397 -11.81 -13.50 -15.24
C VAL A 397 -11.86 -13.19 -13.75
N ASP A 398 -12.07 -14.23 -12.92
CA ASP A 398 -12.04 -14.15 -11.46
C ASP A 398 -10.59 -14.29 -10.98
N ASN A 399 -9.86 -13.17 -10.98
CA ASN A 399 -8.50 -13.08 -10.48
C ASN A 399 -8.35 -11.81 -9.62
N PRO A 400 -7.39 -11.76 -8.69
CA PRO A 400 -7.28 -10.66 -7.72
C PRO A 400 -6.59 -9.40 -8.26
N LEU A 401 -6.16 -9.37 -9.52
CA LEU A 401 -5.52 -8.17 -10.07
C LEU A 401 -6.56 -7.08 -10.30
N VAL A 402 -6.12 -5.83 -10.18
CA VAL A 402 -6.96 -4.63 -10.36
C VAL A 402 -6.28 -3.69 -11.35
N ALA A 403 -5.02 -3.34 -11.10
CA ALA A 403 -4.23 -2.42 -11.91
C ALA A 403 -2.74 -2.83 -11.88
N PRO A 404 -2.33 -3.77 -12.77
CA PRO A 404 -0.97 -4.34 -12.80
C PRO A 404 0.07 -3.36 -13.37
N THR A 405 0.57 -2.45 -12.53
CA THR A 405 1.52 -1.38 -12.89
C THR A 405 2.96 -1.82 -13.08
N GLY A 406 3.32 -3.05 -12.74
CA GLY A 406 4.65 -3.60 -13.04
C GLY A 406 4.63 -5.11 -13.21
N VAL A 407 5.46 -5.63 -14.11
CA VAL A 407 5.65 -7.07 -14.29
C VAL A 407 7.14 -7.36 -14.37
N ALA A 408 7.61 -8.31 -13.56
CA ALA A 408 8.97 -8.81 -13.57
C ALA A 408 8.97 -10.34 -13.62
N GLN A 409 10.04 -10.94 -14.11
CA GLN A 409 10.20 -12.39 -14.15
C GLN A 409 11.42 -12.82 -13.33
N SER A 410 11.24 -13.82 -12.46
CA SER A 410 12.32 -14.47 -11.73
C SER A 410 13.04 -15.49 -12.61
N ARG A 411 14.20 -15.99 -12.16
CA ARG A 411 15.06 -16.89 -12.94
C ARG A 411 14.40 -18.22 -13.31
N ASP A 412 13.47 -18.70 -12.48
CA ASP A 412 12.68 -19.92 -12.70
C ASP A 412 11.55 -19.76 -13.74
N GLY A 413 11.30 -18.51 -14.17
CA GLY A 413 10.28 -18.15 -15.14
C GLY A 413 8.97 -17.69 -14.51
N THR A 414 8.86 -17.68 -13.19
CA THR A 414 7.67 -17.18 -12.47
C THR A 414 7.52 -15.67 -12.67
N LEU A 415 6.28 -15.23 -12.87
CA LEU A 415 5.96 -13.81 -13.02
C LEU A 415 5.63 -13.21 -11.66
N HIS A 416 6.12 -12.01 -11.43
CA HIS A 416 5.74 -11.16 -10.30
C HIS A 416 5.04 -9.93 -10.85
N VAL A 417 3.85 -9.65 -10.33
CA VAL A 417 2.98 -8.56 -10.76
C VAL A 417 2.85 -7.57 -9.63
N LEU A 418 3.30 -6.35 -9.86
CA LEU A 418 3.06 -5.21 -8.99
C LEU A 418 1.68 -4.64 -9.34
N ASP A 419 0.79 -4.59 -8.37
CA ASP A 419 -0.57 -4.09 -8.54
C ASP A 419 -0.83 -2.94 -7.56
N VAL A 420 -1.34 -1.81 -8.05
CA VAL A 420 -1.64 -0.65 -7.18
C VAL A 420 -2.94 -0.82 -6.39
N GLY A 421 -3.83 -1.71 -6.83
CA GLY A 421 -5.10 -2.03 -6.19
C GLY A 421 -6.21 -0.99 -6.38
N LEU A 422 -6.09 -0.12 -7.38
CA LEU A 422 -7.03 0.99 -7.60
C LEU A 422 -7.70 0.90 -8.97
N LYS A 423 -9.04 0.95 -8.99
CA LYS A 423 -9.84 1.10 -10.22
C LYS A 423 -10.97 2.13 -10.01
N PRO A 424 -11.16 3.10 -10.91
CA PRO A 424 -10.35 3.36 -12.10
C PRO A 424 -8.92 3.76 -11.72
N PHE A 425 -7.96 3.38 -12.56
CA PHE A 425 -6.58 3.86 -12.49
C PHE A 425 -6.45 5.25 -13.11
N ARG A 426 -7.15 5.47 -14.23
CA ARG A 426 -7.34 6.80 -14.81
C ARG A 426 -8.22 7.66 -13.89
N LEU A 427 -7.99 8.97 -13.91
CA LEU A 427 -8.76 9.90 -13.09
C LEU A 427 -9.92 10.44 -13.93
N PHE A 428 -11.10 9.86 -13.76
CA PHE A 428 -12.36 10.36 -14.29
C PHE A 428 -13.19 10.83 -13.09
N GLY A 429 -13.33 12.14 -12.90
CA GLY A 429 -14.02 12.68 -11.72
C GLY A 429 -13.15 12.68 -10.47
N ASP A 430 -13.71 12.24 -9.33
CA ASP A 430 -13.03 12.28 -8.03
C ASP A 430 -11.89 11.24 -7.96
N PRO A 431 -10.63 11.66 -7.77
CA PRO A 431 -9.50 10.75 -7.72
C PRO A 431 -9.41 9.91 -6.42
N PHE A 432 -10.30 10.11 -5.47
CA PHE A 432 -10.33 9.38 -4.20
C PHE A 432 -11.56 8.50 -4.03
N VAL A 433 -12.54 8.56 -4.93
CA VAL A 433 -13.66 7.61 -4.97
C VAL A 433 -13.42 6.62 -6.11
N ARG A 434 -13.50 5.33 -5.80
CA ARG A 434 -13.06 4.25 -6.70
C ARG A 434 -14.04 3.09 -6.69
N ASP A 435 -14.14 2.40 -7.82
CA ASP A 435 -14.87 1.13 -7.93
C ASP A 435 -14.14 -0.02 -7.23
N VAL A 436 -12.80 0.06 -7.13
CA VAL A 436 -11.96 -0.87 -6.37
C VAL A 436 -10.86 -0.12 -5.62
N CYS A 437 -10.71 -0.45 -4.33
CA CYS A 437 -9.82 0.21 -3.37
C CYS A 437 -9.04 -0.81 -2.53
N GLU A 438 -8.23 -1.63 -3.17
CA GLU A 438 -7.39 -2.63 -2.50
C GLU A 438 -6.00 -2.09 -2.15
N PRO A 439 -5.37 -2.55 -1.05
CA PRO A 439 -3.98 -2.21 -0.76
C PRO A 439 -3.06 -2.66 -1.90
N ALA A 440 -2.13 -1.80 -2.32
CA ALA A 440 -1.12 -2.18 -3.30
C ALA A 440 -0.35 -3.43 -2.82
N ALA A 441 -0.01 -4.30 -3.77
CA ALA A 441 0.57 -5.61 -3.49
C ALA A 441 1.45 -6.12 -4.62
N VAL A 442 2.27 -7.11 -4.31
CA VAL A 442 2.91 -7.97 -5.31
C VAL A 442 2.21 -9.31 -5.33
N TYR A 443 1.86 -9.78 -6.52
CA TYR A 443 1.31 -11.10 -6.80
C TYR A 443 2.36 -11.97 -7.52
N ARG A 444 2.34 -13.27 -7.25
CA ARG A 444 3.08 -14.29 -7.97
C ARG A 444 2.14 -15.01 -8.92
N VAL A 445 2.53 -15.14 -10.18
CA VAL A 445 1.80 -15.86 -11.21
C VAL A 445 2.72 -16.92 -11.81
N ASP A 446 2.31 -18.19 -11.75
CA ASP A 446 2.97 -19.25 -12.50
C ASP A 446 2.29 -19.40 -13.87
N PRO A 447 2.91 -18.92 -14.97
CA PRO A 447 2.32 -19.03 -16.29
C PRO A 447 2.25 -20.47 -16.82
N ARG A 448 2.85 -21.45 -16.12
CA ARG A 448 2.81 -22.88 -16.50
C ARG A 448 1.66 -23.64 -15.83
N ALA A 449 1.01 -23.06 -14.82
CA ALA A 449 -0.14 -23.66 -14.17
C ALA A 449 -1.38 -23.61 -15.09
N THR A 450 -2.33 -24.54 -14.89
CA THR A 450 -3.54 -24.63 -15.70
C THR A 450 -4.79 -24.76 -14.81
N PRO A 451 -5.59 -23.68 -14.63
CA PRO A 451 -5.32 -22.32 -15.09
C PRO A 451 -4.19 -21.65 -14.28
N PRO A 452 -3.50 -20.65 -14.84
CA PRO A 452 -2.63 -19.77 -14.06
C PRO A 452 -3.42 -19.05 -12.97
N ASP A 453 -2.83 -18.90 -11.79
CA ASP A 453 -3.41 -18.20 -10.65
C ASP A 453 -2.46 -17.10 -10.16
N ALA A 454 -3.02 -16.03 -9.60
CA ALA A 454 -2.28 -14.91 -9.03
C ALA A 454 -2.39 -14.92 -7.51
N VAL A 455 -1.29 -15.26 -6.83
CA VAL A 455 -1.25 -15.35 -5.37
C VAL A 455 -0.50 -14.16 -4.78
N ARG A 456 -1.11 -13.45 -3.83
CA ARG A 456 -0.45 -12.34 -3.15
C ARG A 456 0.79 -12.84 -2.39
N VAL A 457 1.93 -12.20 -2.63
CA VAL A 457 3.21 -12.54 -1.97
C VAL A 457 3.82 -11.40 -1.15
N SER A 458 3.23 -10.21 -1.11
CA SER A 458 3.71 -9.11 -0.26
C SER A 458 2.75 -8.76 0.88
N GLU A 459 3.28 -8.21 1.97
CA GLU A 459 2.49 -7.55 3.00
C GLU A 459 1.71 -6.33 2.44
N ALA A 460 0.70 -5.87 3.17
CA ALA A 460 -0.16 -4.74 2.80
C ALA A 460 0.29 -3.40 3.43
N GLY A 461 -0.05 -2.29 2.78
CA GLY A 461 0.03 -0.95 3.38
C GLY A 461 1.41 -0.28 3.34
N HIS A 462 2.42 -0.92 2.75
CA HIS A 462 3.77 -0.36 2.63
C HIS A 462 3.98 0.46 1.35
N MET A 463 3.10 0.29 0.36
CA MET A 463 3.13 0.94 -0.95
C MET A 463 1.95 1.91 -1.08
N VAL A 464 2.20 3.07 -1.67
CA VAL A 464 1.22 4.13 -1.88
C VAL A 464 0.64 4.02 -3.29
N PHE A 465 1.49 4.22 -4.30
CA PHE A 465 1.12 4.17 -5.70
C PHE A 465 2.29 3.63 -6.53
N PRO A 466 2.65 2.35 -6.40
CA PRO A 466 3.87 1.83 -6.99
C PRO A 466 3.72 1.67 -8.52
N THR A 467 4.77 2.02 -9.28
CA THR A 467 4.70 2.14 -10.77
C THR A 467 5.76 1.39 -11.53
N GLY A 468 6.85 0.96 -10.90
CA GLY A 468 7.95 0.29 -11.57
C GLY A 468 8.48 -0.86 -10.73
N MET A 469 8.84 -1.97 -11.36
CA MET A 469 9.42 -3.13 -10.68
C MET A 469 10.41 -3.85 -11.57
N VAL A 470 11.52 -4.30 -10.99
CA VAL A 470 12.49 -5.20 -11.64
C VAL A 470 12.89 -6.33 -10.69
N ALA A 471 13.22 -7.49 -11.24
CA ALA A 471 13.78 -8.61 -10.49
C ALA A 471 15.32 -8.51 -10.42
N ASP A 472 15.87 -8.83 -9.26
CA ASP A 472 17.29 -8.97 -8.98
C ASP A 472 17.52 -10.32 -8.28
N GLY A 473 17.59 -11.39 -9.07
CA GLY A 473 17.48 -12.75 -8.55
C GLY A 473 16.06 -12.99 -8.01
N ASP A 474 15.96 -13.39 -6.75
CA ASP A 474 14.68 -13.63 -6.05
C ASP A 474 14.17 -12.37 -5.34
N ARG A 475 14.94 -11.28 -5.36
CA ARG A 475 14.56 -9.99 -4.79
C ARG A 475 13.87 -9.15 -5.86
N LEU A 476 12.79 -8.47 -5.46
CA LEU A 476 12.10 -7.48 -6.28
C LEU A 476 12.45 -6.08 -5.80
N VAL A 477 12.76 -5.19 -6.72
CA VAL A 477 13.03 -3.77 -6.46
C VAL A 477 11.92 -2.94 -7.09
N ILE A 478 11.26 -2.11 -6.28
CA ILE A 478 10.00 -1.44 -6.60
C ILE A 478 10.17 0.08 -6.50
N CYS A 479 9.69 0.81 -7.49
CA CYS A 479 9.55 2.26 -7.45
C CYS A 479 8.18 2.66 -6.93
N ASP A 480 8.16 3.54 -5.92
CA ASP A 480 6.96 4.17 -5.41
C ASP A 480 7.10 5.70 -5.52
N PRO A 481 6.53 6.33 -6.56
CA PRO A 481 6.55 7.79 -6.74
C PRO A 481 5.61 8.53 -5.77
N GLY A 482 4.81 7.81 -4.99
CA GLY A 482 3.81 8.39 -4.10
C GLY A 482 2.53 8.75 -4.84
N GLN A 483 1.59 9.35 -4.12
CA GLN A 483 0.29 9.68 -4.69
C GLN A 483 0.45 10.57 -5.95
N PRO A 484 -0.25 10.26 -7.06
CA PRO A 484 -0.26 11.12 -8.24
C PRO A 484 -0.85 12.50 -7.94
N GLU A 485 -0.46 13.49 -8.74
CA GLU A 485 -1.09 14.81 -8.69
C GLU A 485 -2.58 14.70 -9.00
N SER A 486 -3.36 15.52 -8.33
CA SER A 486 -4.80 15.65 -8.53
C SER A 486 -5.18 17.13 -8.43
N PRO A 487 -6.24 17.60 -9.10
CA PRO A 487 -6.66 18.99 -9.00
C PRO A 487 -6.77 19.45 -7.54
N GLY A 488 -6.07 20.54 -7.19
CA GLY A 488 -6.05 21.09 -5.83
C GLY A 488 -5.14 20.38 -4.82
N ILE A 489 -4.48 19.27 -5.18
CA ILE A 489 -3.62 18.50 -4.26
C ILE A 489 -2.22 18.32 -4.87
N THR A 490 -1.21 18.67 -4.08
CA THR A 490 0.21 18.51 -4.44
C THR A 490 0.90 17.58 -3.44
N PRO A 491 0.82 16.24 -3.66
CA PRO A 491 1.20 15.24 -2.67
C PRO A 491 2.70 14.91 -2.68
N ILE A 492 3.54 15.94 -2.54
CA ILE A 492 5.00 15.82 -2.73
C ILE A 492 5.80 16.06 -1.45
N TRP A 493 5.17 16.62 -0.42
CA TRP A 493 5.89 17.17 0.73
C TRP A 493 6.62 16.14 1.59
N PRO A 494 6.09 14.92 1.83
CA PRO A 494 6.84 13.84 2.49
C PRO A 494 8.15 13.48 1.79
N ARG A 495 8.22 13.74 0.48
CA ARG A 495 9.39 13.44 -0.36
C ARG A 495 10.40 14.58 -0.41
N LEU A 496 10.05 15.74 0.16
CA LEU A 496 10.91 16.93 0.18
C LEU A 496 11.30 17.35 1.60
N ARG A 497 10.50 16.97 2.61
CA ARG A 497 10.70 17.37 3.98
C ARG A 497 10.91 16.13 4.85
N PRO A 498 12.05 16.03 5.56
CA PRO A 498 12.23 14.95 6.52
C PRO A 498 11.19 15.06 7.64
N PHE A 499 10.89 13.92 8.27
CA PHE A 499 9.92 13.81 9.37
C PHE A 499 8.50 14.23 8.98
N ARG A 500 8.16 14.27 7.70
CA ARG A 500 6.81 14.45 7.23
C ARG A 500 6.30 13.18 6.57
N PHE A 501 5.05 12.82 6.85
CA PHE A 501 4.32 11.81 6.08
C PHE A 501 2.95 12.33 5.68
N ASP A 502 2.37 11.82 4.61
CA ASP A 502 0.99 12.10 4.26
C ASP A 502 0.14 10.81 4.36
N VAL A 503 -1.12 10.99 4.76
CA VAL A 503 -2.11 9.89 4.82
C VAL A 503 -3.03 10.04 3.61
N VAL A 504 -3.01 9.03 2.75
CA VAL A 504 -3.79 8.97 1.51
C VAL A 504 -4.99 8.06 1.72
N VAL A 505 -6.19 8.59 1.51
CA VAL A 505 -7.46 7.87 1.74
C VAL A 505 -8.20 7.75 0.41
N HIS A 506 -8.54 6.52 0.02
CA HIS A 506 -9.44 6.27 -1.10
C HIS A 506 -10.68 5.51 -0.62
N PHE A 507 -11.85 5.93 -1.05
CA PHE A 507 -13.14 5.34 -0.74
C PHE A 507 -13.60 4.39 -1.84
N LEU A 508 -14.32 3.35 -1.45
CA LEU A 508 -15.03 2.47 -2.36
C LEU A 508 -16.41 3.10 -2.65
N ASP A 509 -16.74 3.35 -3.91
CA ASP A 509 -18.00 4.03 -4.29
C ASP A 509 -19.23 3.24 -3.82
N SER A 510 -19.23 1.91 -4.00
CA SER A 510 -20.29 1.02 -3.52
C SER A 510 -20.39 0.94 -1.99
N GLY A 511 -19.37 1.43 -1.28
CA GLY A 511 -19.36 1.57 0.17
C GLY A 511 -19.98 2.87 0.66
N LEU A 512 -20.22 3.84 -0.21
CA LEU A 512 -20.74 5.16 0.13
C LEU A 512 -22.26 5.25 -0.12
N PRO A 513 -22.99 6.09 0.64
CA PRO A 513 -24.38 6.40 0.33
C PRO A 513 -24.57 7.02 -1.06
N ASP A 514 -25.71 6.73 -1.69
CA ASP A 514 -26.12 7.34 -2.97
C ASP A 514 -26.50 8.83 -2.80
N ASP A 515 -27.09 9.20 -1.66
CA ASP A 515 -27.42 10.59 -1.35
C ASP A 515 -26.14 11.40 -1.08
N GLN A 516 -25.93 12.46 -1.87
CA GLN A 516 -24.71 13.28 -1.80
C GLN A 516 -24.46 13.87 -0.40
N SER A 517 -25.51 14.34 0.29
CA SER A 517 -25.36 14.90 1.64
C SER A 517 -25.05 13.82 2.69
N ALA A 518 -25.55 12.60 2.52
CA ALA A 518 -25.17 11.45 3.35
C ALA A 518 -23.75 10.95 3.03
N ARG A 519 -23.35 10.97 1.75
CA ARG A 519 -22.01 10.65 1.27
C ARG A 519 -20.96 11.56 1.90
N GLU A 520 -21.11 12.87 1.74
CA GLU A 520 -20.20 13.87 2.33
C GLU A 520 -20.09 13.75 3.85
N ARG A 521 -21.21 13.50 4.55
CA ARG A 521 -21.19 13.28 6.01
C ARG A 521 -20.40 12.03 6.38
N THR A 522 -20.56 10.96 5.62
CA THR A 522 -19.88 9.68 5.84
C THR A 522 -18.38 9.81 5.62
N GLU A 523 -17.97 10.42 4.51
CA GLU A 523 -16.56 10.70 4.21
C GLU A 523 -15.92 11.57 5.28
N ASN A 524 -16.59 12.67 5.67
CA ASN A 524 -16.12 13.56 6.74
C ASN A 524 -15.96 12.83 8.07
N GLN A 525 -16.87 11.93 8.43
CA GLN A 525 -16.79 11.13 9.66
C GLN A 525 -15.60 10.15 9.63
N VAL A 526 -15.41 9.45 8.51
CA VAL A 526 -14.26 8.53 8.35
C VAL A 526 -12.95 9.31 8.40
N ILE A 527 -12.88 10.45 7.72
CA ILE A 527 -11.70 11.32 7.71
C ILE A 527 -11.41 11.89 9.11
N ALA A 528 -12.43 12.31 9.86
CA ALA A 528 -12.27 12.78 11.24
C ALA A 528 -11.74 11.67 12.15
N THR A 529 -12.22 10.44 11.97
CA THR A 529 -11.75 9.26 12.70
C THR A 529 -10.28 8.97 12.40
N ILE A 530 -9.90 8.93 11.11
CA ILE A 530 -8.51 8.75 10.68
C ILE A 530 -7.61 9.84 11.27
N ARG A 531 -8.05 11.10 11.22
CA ARG A 531 -7.32 12.23 11.80
C ARG A 531 -7.06 12.03 13.30
N SER A 532 -8.07 11.65 14.07
CA SER A 532 -7.90 11.37 15.52
C SER A 532 -6.87 10.27 15.74
N VAL A 533 -7.02 9.13 15.03
CA VAL A 533 -6.10 7.99 15.16
C VAL A 533 -4.66 8.39 14.84
N VAL A 534 -4.45 9.21 13.81
CA VAL A 534 -3.13 9.69 13.41
C VAL A 534 -2.55 10.66 14.44
N GLU A 535 -3.31 11.64 14.92
CA GLU A 535 -2.83 12.56 15.97
C GLU A 535 -2.43 11.82 17.25
N ASP A 536 -3.20 10.81 17.65
CA ASP A 536 -2.96 10.06 18.89
C ASP A 536 -1.82 9.04 18.78
N ASN A 537 -1.47 8.59 17.56
CA ASN A 537 -0.54 7.48 17.36
C ASN A 537 0.61 7.75 16.38
N ARG A 538 0.71 8.95 15.81
CA ARG A 538 1.84 9.32 14.94
C ARG A 538 3.17 9.23 15.71
N PRO A 539 4.28 8.96 15.01
CA PRO A 539 5.60 9.05 15.63
C PRO A 539 5.85 10.43 16.25
N ALA A 540 6.67 10.48 17.30
CA ALA A 540 7.06 11.75 17.89
C ALA A 540 7.85 12.60 16.87
N HIS A 541 7.70 13.92 16.93
CA HIS A 541 8.41 14.89 16.08
C HIS A 541 8.16 14.74 14.57
N THR A 542 7.06 14.09 14.17
CA THR A 542 6.63 14.07 12.77
C THR A 542 5.50 15.06 12.51
N GLU A 543 5.60 15.77 11.39
CA GLU A 543 4.48 16.48 10.78
C GLU A 543 3.70 15.50 9.90
N TRP A 544 2.40 15.71 9.75
CA TRP A 544 1.64 14.97 8.75
C TRP A 544 0.68 15.84 7.96
N GLY A 545 0.49 15.47 6.70
CA GLY A 545 -0.52 16.03 5.82
C GLY A 545 -1.62 15.02 5.51
N ARG A 546 -2.81 15.52 5.22
CA ARG A 546 -3.93 14.70 4.75
C ARG A 546 -4.06 14.84 3.25
N ILE A 547 -4.15 13.73 2.52
CA ILE A 547 -4.45 13.68 1.10
C ILE A 547 -5.73 12.87 0.87
N THR A 548 -6.81 13.57 0.52
CA THR A 548 -8.14 13.02 0.24
C THR A 548 -8.96 14.10 -0.47
N ALA A 549 -10.03 13.71 -1.17
CA ALA A 549 -11.11 14.63 -1.51
C ALA A 549 -11.77 15.16 -0.23
N VAL A 550 -12.19 16.43 -0.27
CA VAL A 550 -13.03 17.08 0.74
C VAL A 550 -14.14 17.80 0.03
#